data_AF-A0A1G6J6L3-F1
#
_entry.id   AF-A0A1G6J6L3-F1
#
_cell.length_a   1.000
_cell.length_b   1.000
_cell.length_c   1.000
_cell.angle_alpha   90.00
_cell.angle_beta   90.00
_cell.angle_gamma   90.00
#
_symmetry.space_group_name_H-M   'P 1'
#
loop_
_entity.id
_entity.type
_entity.pdbx_description
1 polymer ?
#
loop_
_entity_poly.entity_id
_entity_poly.type
_entity_poly.pdbx_seq_one_letter_code
_entity_poly.pdbx_strand_id
1 'polypeptide(L)'
;MYQSKDGILRDPIDKIYYSRMHERMQTGKARRLMKLRQGTVEPVIGRLINYLGMKKVNTKGIAQANKCMTMAATAYNLKKLLRYAGGPKVVAKAQALITKLEHYYSNLLKNIFHTTDHCIVYYHNIK
;
A
#
# COMPACT_ATOMS: atom_id res chain seq x y z
N MET A 1 -6.60 -20.72 30.57
CA MET A 1 -6.62 -22.19 30.75
C MET A 1 -7.01 -22.81 29.42
N TYR A 2 -6.13 -23.57 28.78
CA TYR A 2 -6.41 -24.22 27.49
C TYR A 2 -7.41 -25.36 27.71
N GLN A 3 -8.59 -25.24 27.10
CA GLN A 3 -9.53 -26.35 27.01
C GLN A 3 -9.54 -26.85 25.57
N SER A 4 -9.15 -28.11 25.38
CA SER A 4 -9.45 -28.88 24.17
C SER A 4 -10.96 -29.05 24.08
N LYS A 5 -11.52 -28.97 22.86
CA LYS A 5 -12.95 -29.26 22.62
C LYS A 5 -13.35 -30.67 23.07
N ASP A 6 -12.37 -31.54 23.28
CA ASP A 6 -12.55 -32.95 23.65
C ASP A 6 -11.94 -33.28 25.04
N GLY A 7 -11.50 -32.28 25.81
CA GLY A 7 -11.07 -32.42 27.21
C GLY A 7 -9.78 -33.22 27.50
N ILE A 8 -9.21 -33.94 26.53
CA ILE A 8 -8.07 -34.84 26.77
C ILE A 8 -6.82 -34.34 26.01
N LEU A 9 -5.82 -33.86 26.76
CA LEU A 9 -4.43 -33.72 26.29
C LEU A 9 -3.82 -35.12 26.22
N ARG A 10 -3.86 -35.76 25.04
CA ARG A 10 -3.49 -37.18 24.91
C ARG A 10 -1.98 -37.41 24.84
N ASP A 11 -1.20 -36.44 24.35
CA ASP A 11 0.25 -36.64 24.18
C ASP A 11 1.13 -35.83 25.15
N PRO A 12 2.07 -36.49 25.88
CA PRO A 12 3.03 -35.85 26.78
C PRO A 12 3.91 -34.79 26.09
N ILE A 13 4.16 -34.99 24.79
CA ILE A 13 5.04 -34.16 23.97
C ILE A 13 4.41 -32.76 23.77
N ASP A 14 3.12 -32.70 23.43
CA ASP A 14 2.41 -31.44 23.19
C ASP A 14 2.30 -30.58 24.44
N LYS A 15 2.16 -31.22 25.62
CA LYS A 15 2.13 -30.54 26.91
C LYS A 15 3.44 -29.78 27.18
N ILE A 16 4.59 -30.38 26.85
CA ILE A 16 5.91 -29.76 27.05
C ILE A 16 6.08 -28.55 26.13
N TYR A 17 5.73 -28.68 24.84
CA TYR A 17 5.83 -27.57 23.90
C TYR A 17 4.89 -26.42 24.26
N TYR A 18 3.67 -26.74 24.69
CA TYR A 18 2.71 -25.75 25.17
C TYR A 18 3.23 -24.97 26.37
N SER A 19 3.73 -25.66 27.40
CA SER A 19 4.28 -25.01 28.61
C SER A 19 5.46 -24.08 28.27
N ARG A 20 6.38 -24.55 27.41
CA ARG A 20 7.51 -23.73 26.92
C ARG A 20 7.04 -22.49 26.18
N MET A 21 6.02 -22.60 25.34
CA MET A 21 5.42 -21.46 24.64
C MET A 21 4.76 -20.50 25.64
N HIS A 22 4.00 -21.03 26.61
CA HIS A 22 3.32 -20.22 27.61
C HIS A 22 4.31 -19.37 28.41
N GLU A 23 5.38 -19.98 28.93
CA GLU A 23 6.45 -19.27 29.65
C GLU A 23 7.11 -18.20 28.78
N ARG A 24 7.43 -18.51 27.51
CA ARG A 24 7.99 -17.52 26.57
C ARG A 24 7.07 -16.31 26.39
N MET A 25 5.76 -16.54 26.30
CA MET A 25 4.76 -15.48 26.10
C MET A 25 4.61 -14.56 27.34
N GLN A 26 4.96 -15.02 28.54
CA GLN A 26 4.92 -14.20 29.76
C GLN A 26 6.08 -13.20 29.87
N THR A 27 7.14 -13.38 29.07
CA THR A 27 8.33 -12.50 29.13
C THR A 27 8.07 -11.09 28.59
N GLY A 28 8.77 -10.09 29.13
CA GLY A 28 8.72 -8.71 28.61
C GLY A 28 9.15 -8.61 27.14
N LYS A 29 10.10 -9.47 26.71
CA LYS A 29 10.53 -9.59 25.31
C LYS A 29 9.38 -10.01 24.39
N ALA A 30 8.61 -11.03 24.77
CA ALA A 30 7.47 -11.49 23.98
C ALA A 30 6.40 -10.39 23.86
N ARG A 31 6.12 -9.65 24.95
CA ARG A 31 5.20 -8.51 24.91
C ARG A 31 5.63 -7.44 23.89
N ARG A 32 6.91 -7.09 23.86
CA ARG A 32 7.47 -6.13 22.89
C ARG A 32 7.33 -6.63 21.45
N LEU A 33 7.72 -7.88 21.19
CA LEU A 33 7.63 -8.48 19.85
C LEU A 33 6.18 -8.61 19.37
N MET A 34 5.25 -8.94 20.27
CA MET A 34 3.83 -9.01 19.95
C MET A 34 3.29 -7.63 19.52
N LYS A 35 3.62 -6.57 20.26
CA LYS A 35 3.22 -5.20 19.89
C LYS A 35 3.80 -4.78 18.53
N LEU A 36 5.05 -5.13 18.24
CA LEU A 36 5.66 -4.88 16.94
C LEU A 36 4.90 -5.62 15.81
N ARG A 37 4.54 -6.88 16.03
CA ARG A 37 3.77 -7.69 15.09
C ARG A 37 2.39 -7.08 14.80
N GLN A 38 1.70 -6.63 15.85
CA GLN A 38 0.39 -5.96 15.75
C GLN A 38 0.45 -4.66 14.93
N GLY A 39 1.55 -3.90 15.02
CA GLY A 39 1.72 -2.67 14.25
C GLY A 39 2.17 -2.88 12.80
N THR A 40 2.80 -4.02 12.49
CA THR A 40 3.49 -4.22 11.20
C THR A 40 2.76 -5.19 10.27
N VAL A 41 2.61 -6.45 10.69
CA VAL A 41 2.14 -7.53 9.80
C VAL A 41 0.64 -7.78 9.90
N GLU A 42 0.05 -7.62 11.09
CA GLU A 42 -1.40 -7.85 11.29
C GLU A 42 -2.30 -6.96 10.43
N PRO A 43 -2.00 -5.66 10.25
CA PRO A 43 -2.84 -4.79 9.40
C PRO A 43 -2.83 -5.23 7.94
N VAL A 44 -1.70 -5.76 7.45
CA VAL A 44 -1.57 -6.25 6.06
C VAL A 44 -2.37 -7.55 5.88
N ILE A 45 -2.20 -8.50 6.81
CA ILE A 45 -2.93 -9.78 6.80
C ILE A 45 -4.44 -9.54 6.87
N GLY A 46 -4.89 -8.70 7.81
CA GLY A 46 -6.31 -8.34 7.93
C GLY A 46 -6.85 -7.71 6.65
N ARG A 47 -6.07 -6.85 5.98
CA ARG A 47 -6.50 -6.24 4.73
C ARG A 47 -6.64 -7.24 3.59
N LEU A 48 -5.70 -8.16 3.48
CA LEU A 48 -5.72 -9.23 2.49
C LEU A 48 -6.95 -10.13 2.65
N ILE A 49 -7.24 -10.53 3.88
CA ILE A 49 -8.34 -11.45 4.19
C ILE A 49 -9.70 -10.77 4.00
N ASN A 50 -9.88 -9.56 4.54
CA ASN A 50 -11.19 -8.91 4.61
C ASN A 50 -11.59 -8.19 3.32
N TYR A 51 -10.63 -7.57 2.62
CA TYR A 51 -10.93 -6.70 1.47
C TYR A 51 -10.40 -7.23 0.14
N LEU A 52 -9.36 -8.05 0.15
CA LEU A 52 -8.73 -8.56 -1.08
C LEU A 52 -9.07 -10.04 -1.36
N GLY A 53 -10.09 -10.57 -0.68
CA GLY A 53 -10.66 -11.89 -0.98
C GLY A 53 -9.82 -13.09 -0.54
N MET A 54 -8.75 -12.90 0.24
CA MET A 54 -7.88 -14.01 0.67
C MET A 54 -8.54 -14.98 1.65
N LYS A 55 -9.78 -14.71 2.10
CA LYS A 55 -10.59 -15.66 2.88
C LYS A 55 -11.04 -16.88 2.07
N LYS A 56 -11.17 -16.75 0.75
CA LYS A 56 -11.65 -17.82 -0.15
C LYS A 56 -10.72 -17.93 -1.36
N VAL A 57 -9.56 -18.56 -1.16
CA VAL A 57 -8.61 -18.81 -2.23
C VAL A 57 -9.01 -20.08 -2.99
N ASN A 58 -9.28 -19.97 -4.28
CA ASN A 58 -9.73 -21.07 -5.14
C ASN A 58 -8.57 -22.00 -5.58
N THR A 59 -7.71 -22.41 -4.66
CA THR A 59 -6.56 -23.28 -4.95
C THR A 59 -6.69 -24.60 -4.21
N LYS A 60 -6.38 -25.72 -4.89
CA LYS A 60 -6.31 -27.03 -4.25
C LYS A 60 -4.98 -27.18 -3.50
N GLY A 61 -5.05 -27.46 -2.20
CA GLY A 61 -3.89 -27.74 -1.36
C GLY A 61 -3.21 -26.50 -0.75
N ILE A 62 -2.63 -26.71 0.44
CA ILE A 62 -2.01 -25.64 1.24
C ILE A 62 -0.78 -25.02 0.57
N ALA A 63 -0.02 -25.82 -0.17
CA ALA A 63 1.19 -25.35 -0.87
C ALA A 63 0.85 -24.28 -1.92
N GLN A 64 -0.24 -24.46 -2.67
CA GLN A 64 -0.67 -23.50 -3.69
C GLN A 64 -1.34 -22.27 -3.06
N ALA A 65 -2.12 -22.46 -2.00
CA ALA A 65 -2.71 -21.36 -1.24
C ALA A 65 -1.63 -20.44 -0.65
N ASN A 66 -0.53 -21.03 -0.13
CA ASN A 66 0.60 -20.27 0.39
C ASN A 66 1.27 -19.41 -0.70
N LYS A 67 1.49 -19.94 -1.90
CA LYS A 67 2.04 -19.16 -3.02
C LYS A 67 1.14 -17.96 -3.35
N CYS A 68 -0.17 -18.18 -3.44
CA CYS A 68 -1.14 -17.12 -3.71
C CYS A 68 -1.12 -16.05 -2.61
N MET A 69 -1.09 -16.47 -1.34
CA MET A 69 -0.99 -15.57 -0.19
C MET A 69 0.29 -14.72 -0.23
N THR A 70 1.44 -15.34 -0.47
CA THR A 70 2.72 -14.63 -0.55
C THR A 70 2.73 -13.64 -1.72
N MET A 71 2.21 -14.04 -2.88
CA MET A 71 2.11 -13.17 -4.05
C MET A 71 1.22 -11.95 -3.76
N ALA A 72 0.05 -12.16 -3.15
CA ALA A 72 -0.88 -11.08 -2.79
C ALA A 72 -0.26 -10.12 -1.75
N ALA A 73 0.44 -10.65 -0.75
CA ALA A 73 1.15 -9.85 0.25
C ALA A 73 2.26 -9.00 -0.37
N THR A 74 3.07 -9.59 -1.26
CA THR A 74 4.11 -8.87 -2.00
C THR A 74 3.52 -7.77 -2.86
N ALA A 75 2.46 -8.07 -3.62
CA ALA A 75 1.77 -7.08 -4.45
C ALA A 75 1.20 -5.91 -3.61
N TYR A 76 0.61 -6.20 -2.44
CA TYR A 76 0.14 -5.16 -1.52
C TYR A 76 1.28 -4.27 -1.01
N ASN A 77 2.41 -4.87 -0.63
CA ASN A 77 3.59 -4.13 -0.18
C ASN A 77 4.16 -3.25 -1.29
N LEU A 78 4.25 -3.76 -2.53
CA LEU A 78 4.68 -2.99 -3.69
C LEU A 78 3.73 -1.82 -3.98
N LYS A 79 2.42 -2.05 -3.97
CA LYS A 79 1.41 -0.99 -4.11
C LYS A 79 1.58 0.10 -3.04
N LYS A 80 1.85 -0.30 -1.79
CA LYS A 80 2.10 0.66 -0.70
C LYS A 80 3.41 1.43 -0.92
N LEU A 81 4.48 0.76 -1.35
CA LEU A 81 5.76 1.38 -1.66
C LEU A 81 5.63 2.40 -2.79
N LEU A 82 4.93 2.08 -3.87
CA LEU A 82 4.70 3.00 -4.98
C LEU A 82 3.91 4.24 -4.56
N ARG A 83 2.89 4.08 -3.70
CA ARG A 83 2.15 5.22 -3.13
C ARG A 83 3.00 6.07 -2.19
N TYR A 84 3.93 5.46 -1.48
CA TYR A 84 4.88 6.16 -0.62
C TYR A 84 5.92 6.92 -1.44
N ALA A 85 6.49 6.28 -2.46
CA ALA A 85 7.45 6.86 -3.39
C ALA A 85 6.83 8.01 -4.20
N GLY A 86 5.59 7.84 -4.68
CA GLY A 86 4.75 8.89 -5.24
C GLY A 86 4.10 9.79 -4.18
N GLY A 87 4.75 10.00 -3.03
CA GLY A 87 4.18 10.72 -1.90
C GLY A 87 3.83 12.18 -2.23
N PRO A 88 3.16 12.90 -1.30
CA PRO A 88 2.64 14.25 -1.52
C PRO A 88 3.68 15.23 -2.08
N LYS A 89 4.96 15.04 -1.74
CA LYS A 89 6.07 15.87 -2.22
C LYS A 89 6.39 15.64 -3.71
N VAL A 90 6.32 14.40 -4.18
CA VAL A 90 6.57 14.05 -5.58
C VAL A 90 5.37 14.49 -6.43
N VAL A 91 4.16 14.26 -5.93
CA VAL A 91 2.92 14.75 -6.56
C VAL A 91 2.87 16.28 -6.61
N ALA A 92 3.23 16.97 -5.53
CA ALA A 92 3.28 18.43 -5.50
C ALA A 92 4.31 19.01 -6.48
N LYS A 93 5.50 18.39 -6.60
CA LYS A 93 6.52 18.79 -7.59
C LYS A 93 6.04 18.58 -9.02
N ALA A 94 5.42 17.44 -9.31
CA ALA A 94 4.83 17.16 -10.62
C ALA A 94 3.72 18.18 -10.95
N GLN A 95 2.84 18.46 -10.00
CA GLN A 95 1.76 19.44 -10.17
C GLN A 95 2.27 20.87 -10.39
N ALA A 96 3.33 21.26 -9.67
CA ALA A 96 3.98 22.56 -9.84
C ALA A 96 4.66 22.72 -11.22
N LEU A 97 5.18 21.63 -11.79
CA LEU A 97 5.72 21.64 -13.16
C LEU A 97 4.61 21.76 -14.21
N ILE A 98 3.51 21.03 -14.03
CA ILE A 98 2.34 21.10 -14.92
C ILE A 98 1.77 22.52 -14.93
N THR A 99 1.57 23.14 -13.76
CA THR A 99 1.06 24.52 -13.68
C THR A 99 2.00 25.55 -14.30
N LYS A 100 3.33 25.35 -14.20
CA LYS A 100 4.31 26.21 -14.91
C LYS A 100 4.20 26.07 -16.43
N LEU A 101 4.03 24.84 -16.93
CA LEU A 101 3.85 24.60 -18.35
C LEU A 101 2.53 25.22 -18.86
N GLU A 102 1.42 25.00 -18.15
CA GLU A 102 0.12 25.60 -18.50
C GLU A 102 0.20 27.14 -18.53
N HIS A 103 0.90 27.74 -17.57
CA HIS A 103 1.12 29.18 -17.56
C HIS A 103 1.94 29.65 -18.76
N TYR A 104 3.03 28.93 -19.10
CA TYR A 104 3.85 29.22 -20.28
C TYR A 104 3.04 29.15 -21.59
N TYR A 105 2.26 28.08 -21.79
CA TYR A 105 1.39 27.94 -22.96
C TYR A 105 0.33 29.04 -23.02
N SER A 106 -0.27 29.41 -21.89
CA SER A 106 -1.28 30.48 -21.84
C SER A 106 -0.70 31.85 -22.24
N ASN A 107 0.54 32.14 -21.83
CA ASN A 107 1.21 33.40 -22.15
C ASN A 107 1.69 33.43 -23.61
N LEU A 108 2.19 32.30 -24.11
CA LEU A 108 2.55 32.15 -25.52
C LEU A 108 1.35 32.38 -26.43
N LEU A 109 0.20 31.77 -26.12
CA LEU A 109 -1.03 31.95 -26.89
C LEU A 109 -1.48 33.43 -26.88
N LYS A 110 -1.51 34.08 -25.71
CA LYS A 110 -1.88 35.50 -25.60
C LYS A 110 -0.98 36.41 -26.45
N ASN A 111 0.32 36.16 -26.46
CA ASN A 111 1.27 36.96 -27.25
C ASN A 111 1.10 36.75 -28.75
N ILE A 112 0.79 35.54 -29.20
CA ILE A 112 0.50 35.25 -30.61
C ILE A 112 -0.76 36.02 -31.06
N PHE A 113 -1.86 35.95 -30.30
CA PHE A 113 -3.11 36.67 -30.63
C PHE A 113 -2.93 38.19 -30.63
N HIS A 114 -2.21 38.74 -29.64
CA HIS A 114 -1.96 40.19 -29.57
C HIS A 114 -1.07 40.70 -30.72
N THR A 115 -0.18 39.84 -31.23
CA THR A 115 0.67 40.16 -32.40
C THR A 115 -0.14 40.12 -33.69
N THR A 116 -1.06 39.17 -33.84
CA THR A 116 -1.95 39.11 -35.03
C THR A 116 -2.90 40.30 -35.10
N ASP A 117 -3.42 40.77 -33.96
CA ASP A 117 -4.31 41.94 -33.93
C ASP A 117 -3.57 43.22 -34.36
N HIS A 118 -2.33 43.42 -33.89
CA HIS A 118 -1.50 44.54 -34.35
C HIS A 118 -1.21 44.44 -35.85
N CYS A 119 -0.79 43.27 -36.36
CA CYS A 119 -0.50 43.09 -37.79
C CYS A 119 -1.72 43.31 -38.69
N ILE A 120 -2.92 42.87 -38.27
CA ILE A 120 -4.17 43.11 -39.01
C ILE A 120 -4.49 44.61 -39.09
N VAL A 121 -4.33 45.34 -37.98
CA VAL A 121 -4.56 46.80 -37.94
C VAL A 121 -3.54 47.56 -38.79
N TYR A 122 -2.27 47.13 -38.82
CA TYR A 122 -1.25 47.72 -39.70
C TYR A 122 -1.58 47.51 -41.19
N TYR A 123 -2.04 46.32 -41.59
CA TYR A 123 -2.44 46.06 -42.99
C TYR A 123 -3.68 46.84 -43.42
N HIS A 124 -4.59 47.18 -42.50
CA HIS A 124 -5.78 47.97 -42.81
C HIS A 124 -5.49 49.47 -42.97
N ASN A 125 -4.41 49.98 -42.37
CA ASN A 125 -4.01 51.40 -42.45
C ASN A 125 -3.06 51.74 -43.62
N ILE A 126 -2.65 50.75 -44.42
CA ILE A 126 -1.74 50.92 -45.57
C ILE A 126 -2.52 50.93 -46.91
N LYS A 127 -3.83 50.67 -46.89
CA LYS A 127 -4.75 50.91 -48.02
C LYS A 127 -5.41 52.28 -47.89
#